data_AF-A0A1U7ISY0-F1
#
_entry.id   AF-A0A1U7ISY0-F1
#
_cell.length_a   1.000
_cell.length_b   1.000
_cell.length_c   1.000
_cell.angle_alpha   90.00
_cell.angle_beta   90.00
_cell.angle_gamma   90.00
#
_symmetry.space_group_name_H-M   'P 1'
#
loop_
_entity.id
_entity.type
_entity.pdbx_description
1 polymer ?
#
loop_
_entity_poly.entity_id
_entity_poly.type
_entity_poly.pdbx_seq_one_letter_code
_entity_poly.pdbx_strand_id
1 'polypeptide(L)'
;MLKTDAVNDNYAALEQFLEFTPGALDNVGNGQVFEGSALKQTITAQAGEVLTFDWNFLTNEPGQSTDFNDFAFFTINGTPVKLGDTFSSFSTSVAPFERETGFKSKSYSFLTSGTYTLGFGVVDVNDPGNNSGLLIDNVVLSKPSDSVPEPSTVLGILVLGSLGTIRRLFRQ
;
A
#
# COMPACT_ATOMS: atom_id res chain seq x y z
N MET A 1 -21.87 -0.71 7.73
CA MET A 1 -20.94 -1.79 8.12
C MET A 1 -20.06 -2.03 6.92
N LEU A 2 -18.76 -1.77 6.99
CA LEU A 2 -17.87 -2.16 5.89
C LEU A 2 -17.90 -3.68 5.79
N LYS A 3 -18.22 -4.19 4.60
CA LYS A 3 -18.24 -5.61 4.32
C LYS A 3 -16.87 -5.96 3.74
N THR A 4 -16.09 -6.70 4.50
CA THR A 4 -14.86 -7.33 4.03
C THR A 4 -15.23 -8.73 3.62
N ASP A 5 -14.97 -9.06 2.36
CA ASP A 5 -15.13 -10.41 1.84
C ASP A 5 -13.75 -11.00 1.60
N ALA A 6 -13.59 -12.32 1.77
CA ALA A 6 -12.36 -13.05 1.52
C ALA A 6 -12.64 -14.42 0.87
N VAL A 7 -11.70 -14.91 0.08
CA VAL A 7 -11.76 -16.20 -0.61
C VAL A 7 -10.40 -16.90 -0.58
N ASN A 8 -10.41 -18.23 -0.56
CA ASN A 8 -9.27 -19.11 -0.86
C ASN A 8 -9.78 -20.18 -1.83
N ASP A 9 -9.38 -20.13 -3.10
CA ASP A 9 -9.97 -20.94 -4.18
C ASP A 9 -9.03 -21.02 -5.39
N ASN A 10 -9.43 -21.80 -6.39
CA ASN A 10 -8.78 -21.86 -7.70
C ASN A 10 -8.79 -20.50 -8.41
N TYR A 11 -7.87 -20.35 -9.36
CA TYR A 11 -7.65 -19.08 -10.06
C TYR A 11 -8.91 -18.46 -10.69
N ALA A 12 -9.80 -19.27 -11.28
CA ALA A 12 -11.00 -18.75 -11.94
C ALA A 12 -12.00 -18.16 -10.94
N ALA A 13 -12.18 -18.82 -9.80
CA ALA A 13 -13.03 -18.32 -8.72
C ALA A 13 -12.44 -17.07 -8.06
N LEU A 14 -11.11 -17.02 -7.92
CA LEU A 14 -10.38 -15.86 -7.40
C LEU A 14 -10.55 -14.63 -8.30
N GLU A 15 -10.39 -14.80 -9.61
CA GLU A 15 -10.59 -13.72 -10.59
C GLU A 15 -12.04 -13.23 -10.60
N GLN A 16 -13.01 -14.15 -10.55
CA GLN A 16 -14.42 -13.80 -10.44
C GLN A 16 -14.72 -13.01 -9.15
N PHE A 17 -14.16 -13.45 -8.02
CA PHE A 17 -14.30 -12.78 -6.73
C PHE A 17 -13.76 -11.35 -6.78
N LEU A 18 -12.62 -11.12 -7.43
CA LEU A 18 -11.97 -9.81 -7.56
C LEU A 18 -12.51 -8.94 -8.70
N GLU A 19 -13.53 -9.41 -9.42
CA GLU A 19 -14.11 -8.73 -10.58
C GLU A 19 -13.09 -8.51 -11.71
N PHE A 20 -12.18 -9.48 -11.88
CA PHE A 20 -11.18 -9.49 -12.95
C PHE A 20 -11.76 -10.09 -14.24
N THR A 21 -11.23 -9.63 -15.38
CA THR A 21 -11.38 -10.38 -16.64
C THR A 21 -10.66 -11.72 -16.49
N PRO A 22 -11.22 -12.84 -16.98
CA PRO A 22 -10.53 -14.13 -16.94
C PRO A 22 -9.12 -14.07 -17.55
N GLY A 23 -8.12 -14.62 -16.85
CA GLY A 23 -6.70 -14.61 -17.21
C GLY A 23 -5.97 -13.29 -16.95
N ALA A 24 -6.59 -12.33 -16.24
CA ALA A 24 -5.93 -11.08 -15.88
C ALA A 24 -4.71 -11.31 -14.97
N LEU A 25 -4.77 -12.31 -14.08
CA LEU A 25 -3.69 -12.60 -13.14
C LEU A 25 -2.47 -13.26 -13.80
N ASP A 26 -2.67 -14.05 -14.86
CA ASP A 26 -1.59 -14.74 -15.57
C ASP A 26 -0.56 -13.75 -16.16
N ASN A 27 -1.02 -12.54 -16.48
CA ASN A 27 -0.19 -11.46 -17.02
C ASN A 27 0.65 -10.73 -15.96
N VAL A 28 0.49 -11.03 -14.67
CA VAL A 28 1.18 -10.35 -13.56
C VAL A 28 2.42 -11.13 -13.10
N GLY A 29 2.29 -12.46 -12.98
CA GLY A 29 3.33 -13.37 -12.46
C GLY A 29 4.24 -13.99 -13.52
N ASN A 30 3.97 -13.80 -14.82
CA ASN A 30 4.62 -14.50 -15.92
C ASN A 30 4.41 -16.04 -15.87
N GLY A 31 3.23 -16.49 -15.46
CA GLY A 31 2.87 -17.90 -15.37
C GLY A 31 1.37 -18.07 -15.12
N GLN A 32 0.87 -19.30 -15.25
CA GLN A 32 -0.54 -19.58 -15.00
C GLN A 32 -0.78 -19.60 -13.48
N VAL A 33 -1.70 -18.75 -13.00
CA VAL A 33 -2.11 -18.82 -11.60
C VAL A 33 -2.87 -20.12 -11.35
N PHE A 34 -2.51 -20.81 -10.27
CA PHE A 34 -3.13 -22.09 -9.90
C PHE A 34 -4.24 -21.87 -8.88
N GLU A 35 -3.88 -21.30 -7.73
CA GLU A 35 -4.78 -20.96 -6.64
C GLU A 35 -4.29 -19.72 -5.89
N GLY A 36 -5.09 -19.25 -4.94
CA GLY A 36 -4.64 -18.20 -4.05
C GLY A 36 -5.72 -17.72 -3.10
N SER A 37 -5.34 -16.70 -2.34
CA SER A 37 -6.21 -16.04 -1.38
C SER A 37 -6.32 -14.56 -1.69
N ALA A 38 -7.52 -14.01 -1.54
CA ALA A 38 -7.73 -12.58 -1.65
C ALA A 38 -8.79 -12.07 -0.70
N LEU A 39 -8.70 -10.79 -0.40
CA LEU A 39 -9.73 -10.02 0.29
C LEU A 39 -10.06 -8.77 -0.51
N LYS A 40 -11.32 -8.33 -0.44
CA LYS A 40 -11.75 -7.07 -1.06
C LYS A 40 -12.66 -6.26 -0.17
N GLN A 41 -12.67 -4.96 -0.41
CA GLN A 41 -13.47 -4.00 0.29
C GLN A 41 -13.88 -2.87 -0.64
N THR A 42 -15.14 -2.46 -0.54
CA THR A 42 -15.63 -1.25 -1.19
C THR A 42 -15.23 -0.02 -0.36
N ILE A 43 -14.60 0.95 -1.00
CA ILE A 43 -14.22 2.24 -0.41
C ILE A 43 -14.80 3.39 -1.22
N THR A 44 -15.02 4.53 -0.59
CA THR A 44 -15.36 5.78 -1.28
C THR A 44 -14.18 6.72 -1.16
N ALA A 45 -13.67 7.20 -2.30
CA ALA A 45 -12.56 8.14 -2.34
C ALA A 45 -12.96 9.40 -3.11
N GLN A 46 -12.39 10.53 -2.71
CA GLN A 46 -12.50 11.81 -3.42
C GLN A 46 -11.29 12.02 -4.34
N ALA A 47 -11.51 12.75 -5.43
CA ALA A 47 -10.41 13.18 -6.30
C ALA A 47 -9.34 13.92 -5.47
N GLY A 48 -8.09 13.49 -5.61
CA GLY A 48 -6.94 13.99 -4.87
C GLY A 48 -6.62 13.22 -3.58
N GLU A 49 -7.46 12.31 -3.10
CA GLU A 49 -7.12 11.44 -1.97
C GLU A 49 -6.06 10.39 -2.36
N VAL A 50 -5.26 10.00 -1.36
CA VAL A 50 -4.20 9.00 -1.49
C VAL A 50 -4.49 7.87 -0.51
N LEU A 51 -4.60 6.66 -1.05
CA LEU A 51 -4.55 5.42 -0.28
C LEU A 51 -3.09 5.08 -0.02
N THR A 52 -2.73 4.83 1.24
CA THR A 52 -1.45 4.25 1.65
C THR A 52 -1.69 2.96 2.41
N PHE A 53 -0.78 2.01 2.26
CA PHE A 53 -0.76 0.78 3.05
C PHE A 53 0.65 0.22 3.10
N ASP A 54 0.92 -0.53 4.16
CA ASP A 54 2.14 -1.31 4.32
C ASP A 54 1.85 -2.78 3.98
N TRP A 55 2.80 -3.44 3.35
CA TRP A 55 2.68 -4.82 2.88
C TRP A 55 3.97 -5.61 3.12
N ASN A 56 3.85 -6.90 3.40
CA ASN A 56 4.98 -7.83 3.49
C ASN A 56 4.61 -9.14 2.78
N PHE A 57 5.39 -9.53 1.77
CA PHE A 57 5.23 -10.81 1.08
C PHE A 57 6.06 -11.88 1.78
N LEU A 58 5.45 -13.04 2.04
CA LEU A 58 6.04 -14.17 2.73
C LEU A 58 5.95 -15.41 1.84
N THR A 59 6.93 -16.29 1.89
CA THR A 59 6.94 -17.49 1.04
C THR A 59 7.79 -18.61 1.62
N ASN A 60 7.35 -19.85 1.34
CA ASN A 60 8.11 -21.08 1.55
C ASN A 60 8.72 -21.63 0.25
N GLU A 61 8.45 -21.02 -0.90
CA GLU A 61 9.00 -21.47 -2.19
C GLU A 61 10.53 -21.47 -2.10
N PRO A 62 11.29 -22.55 -2.36
CA PRO A 62 12.73 -22.59 -2.07
C PRO A 62 13.62 -21.68 -2.95
N GLY A 63 13.11 -21.01 -3.99
CA GLY A 63 13.94 -20.14 -4.81
C GLY A 63 13.26 -19.38 -5.95
N GLN A 64 14.10 -18.83 -6.83
CA GLN A 64 13.71 -18.03 -7.99
C GLN A 64 13.46 -18.93 -9.21
N SER A 65 12.34 -19.65 -9.20
CA SER A 65 11.86 -20.38 -10.37
C SER A 65 10.91 -19.49 -11.17
N THR A 66 11.13 -19.36 -12.48
CA THR A 66 10.15 -18.70 -13.35
C THR A 66 8.85 -19.49 -13.44
N ASP A 67 8.92 -20.80 -13.17
CA ASP A 67 7.77 -21.69 -13.25
C ASP A 67 6.94 -21.64 -11.94
N PHE A 68 7.51 -21.19 -10.82
CA PHE A 68 6.83 -21.12 -9.51
C PHE A 68 6.97 -19.71 -8.93
N ASN A 69 6.61 -18.74 -9.77
CA ASN A 69 6.74 -17.32 -9.44
C ASN A 69 5.52 -16.81 -8.69
N ASP A 70 5.29 -17.32 -7.48
CA ASP A 70 4.21 -16.84 -6.62
C ASP A 70 4.33 -15.33 -6.39
N PHE A 71 3.20 -14.65 -6.32
CA PHE A 71 3.21 -13.21 -6.19
C PHE A 71 2.06 -12.66 -5.37
N ALA A 72 2.32 -11.54 -4.73
CA ALA A 72 1.34 -10.70 -4.09
C ALA A 72 0.99 -9.49 -4.95
N PHE A 73 -0.26 -9.05 -4.88
CA PHE A 73 -0.76 -7.90 -5.61
C PHE A 73 -1.80 -7.12 -4.79
N PHE A 74 -2.05 -5.89 -5.24
CA PHE A 74 -3.25 -5.14 -4.86
C PHE A 74 -4.03 -4.75 -6.11
N THR A 75 -5.29 -4.36 -5.96
CA THR A 75 -6.13 -3.91 -7.07
C THR A 75 -7.03 -2.75 -6.69
N ILE A 76 -7.27 -1.87 -7.66
CA ILE A 76 -8.34 -0.88 -7.64
C ILE A 76 -9.20 -1.14 -8.88
N ASN A 77 -10.49 -1.44 -8.68
CA ASN A 77 -11.47 -1.70 -9.75
C ASN A 77 -11.03 -2.77 -10.76
N GLY A 78 -10.59 -3.91 -10.26
CA GLY A 78 -10.37 -5.07 -11.12
C GLY A 78 -9.05 -5.05 -11.91
N THR A 79 -8.16 -4.08 -11.66
CA THR A 79 -6.84 -4.00 -12.30
C THR A 79 -5.76 -4.41 -11.29
N PRO A 80 -5.09 -5.57 -11.44
CA PRO A 80 -4.06 -6.00 -10.51
C PRO A 80 -2.74 -5.24 -10.70
N VAL A 81 -2.07 -4.95 -9.60
CA VAL A 81 -0.74 -4.34 -9.56
C VAL A 81 0.14 -5.14 -8.61
N LYS A 82 1.25 -5.69 -9.13
CA LYS A 82 2.19 -6.50 -8.35
C LYS A 82 2.81 -5.69 -7.19
N LEU A 83 2.88 -6.33 -6.02
CA LEU A 83 3.58 -5.85 -4.83
C LEU A 83 4.97 -6.49 -4.75
N GLY A 84 5.01 -7.82 -4.68
CA GLY A 84 6.23 -8.62 -4.61
C GLY A 84 5.98 -10.03 -5.14
N ASP A 85 7.06 -10.78 -5.34
CA ASP A 85 7.07 -12.14 -5.89
C ASP A 85 8.27 -12.94 -5.40
N THR A 86 8.39 -14.22 -5.78
CA THR A 86 9.49 -15.10 -5.35
C THR A 86 10.88 -14.68 -5.89
N PHE A 87 10.95 -13.66 -6.77
CA PHE A 87 12.19 -13.00 -7.20
C PHE A 87 12.58 -11.80 -6.34
N SER A 88 11.76 -11.44 -5.35
CA SER A 88 12.05 -10.35 -4.44
C SER A 88 13.30 -10.60 -3.58
N SER A 89 13.82 -9.54 -2.96
CA SER A 89 14.87 -9.67 -1.95
C SER A 89 14.26 -10.09 -0.62
N PHE A 90 14.81 -11.13 0.00
CA PHE A 90 14.26 -11.75 1.20
C PHE A 90 15.23 -11.74 2.40
N SER A 91 14.65 -11.72 3.59
CA SER A 91 15.27 -12.14 4.86
C SER A 91 14.53 -13.35 5.43
N THR A 92 15.10 -14.01 6.44
CA THR A 92 14.38 -15.03 7.23
C THR A 92 13.16 -14.40 7.88
N SER A 93 11.99 -15.05 7.75
CA SER A 93 10.78 -14.57 8.42
C SER A 93 10.69 -15.03 9.87
N VAL A 94 10.05 -14.21 10.70
CA VAL A 94 9.63 -14.56 12.07
C VAL A 94 8.18 -15.04 12.13
N ALA A 95 7.46 -14.97 11.01
CA ALA A 95 6.12 -15.52 10.83
C ALA A 95 6.20 -17.02 10.47
N PRO A 96 5.09 -17.76 10.28
CA PRO A 96 5.12 -19.18 9.93
C PRO A 96 5.46 -19.41 8.43
N PHE A 97 6.47 -18.70 7.94
CA PHE A 97 7.02 -18.79 6.60
C PHE A 97 8.56 -18.81 6.69
N GLU A 98 9.24 -19.35 5.69
CA GLU A 98 10.71 -19.38 5.68
C GLU A 98 11.31 -18.01 5.45
N ARG A 99 10.71 -17.23 4.54
CA ARG A 99 11.30 -15.99 4.02
C ARG A 99 10.26 -14.89 3.86
N GLU A 100 10.70 -13.65 3.99
CA GLU A 100 9.85 -12.47 3.82
C GLU A 100 10.58 -11.27 3.23
N THR A 101 9.84 -10.36 2.61
CA THR A 101 10.39 -9.14 2.02
C THR A 101 10.67 -8.03 3.04
N GLY A 102 10.17 -8.20 4.26
CA GLY A 102 9.96 -7.12 5.22
C GLY A 102 8.80 -6.21 4.79
N PHE A 103 8.30 -5.40 5.73
CA PHE A 103 7.27 -4.41 5.42
C PHE A 103 7.79 -3.33 4.46
N LYS A 104 7.00 -3.04 3.44
CA LYS A 104 7.21 -2.00 2.44
C LYS A 104 5.91 -1.19 2.30
N SER A 105 6.01 0.09 1.96
CA SER A 105 4.83 0.94 1.77
C SER A 105 4.44 1.05 0.29
N LYS A 106 3.15 1.15 0.02
CA LYS A 106 2.60 1.46 -1.31
C LYS A 106 1.57 2.58 -1.20
N SER A 107 1.50 3.41 -2.24
CA SER A 107 0.51 4.47 -2.36
C SER A 107 -0.25 4.42 -3.69
N TYR A 108 -1.51 4.84 -3.68
CA TYR A 108 -2.35 5.00 -4.87
C TYR A 108 -3.16 6.30 -4.78
N SER A 109 -3.08 7.15 -5.80
CA SER A 109 -3.80 8.42 -5.85
C SER A 109 -5.08 8.31 -6.67
N PHE A 110 -6.22 8.71 -6.10
CA PHE A 110 -7.49 8.76 -6.79
C PHE A 110 -7.61 10.06 -7.61
N LEU A 111 -7.70 9.95 -8.93
CA LEU A 111 -7.85 11.11 -9.82
C LEU A 111 -9.29 11.59 -9.96
N THR A 112 -10.26 10.72 -9.64
CA THR A 112 -11.69 11.00 -9.70
C THR A 112 -12.33 10.67 -8.35
N SER A 113 -13.44 11.33 -8.03
CA SER A 113 -14.26 10.92 -6.89
C SER A 113 -15.14 9.75 -7.30
N GLY A 114 -15.30 8.76 -6.42
CA GLY A 114 -16.09 7.59 -6.74
C GLY A 114 -16.08 6.52 -5.66
N THR A 115 -16.77 5.44 -5.98
CA THR A 115 -16.71 4.19 -5.22
C THR A 115 -15.76 3.24 -5.94
N TYR A 116 -14.85 2.63 -5.18
CA TYR A 116 -13.81 1.75 -5.68
C TYR A 116 -13.86 0.40 -4.97
N THR A 117 -13.56 -0.66 -5.72
CA THR A 117 -13.28 -1.98 -5.14
C THR A 117 -11.77 -2.08 -4.93
N LEU A 118 -11.34 -1.96 -3.67
CA LEU A 118 -9.97 -2.24 -3.24
C LEU A 118 -9.84 -3.73 -2.96
N GLY A 119 -8.80 -4.38 -3.50
CA GLY A 119 -8.48 -5.77 -3.17
C GLY A 119 -7.00 -5.98 -2.93
N PHE A 120 -6.69 -7.01 -2.14
CA PHE A 120 -5.34 -7.52 -1.92
C PHE A 120 -5.36 -9.04 -2.12
N GLY A 121 -4.31 -9.60 -2.69
CA GLY A 121 -4.23 -11.03 -2.91
C GLY A 121 -2.81 -11.55 -3.01
N VAL A 122 -2.69 -12.85 -2.77
CA VAL A 122 -1.48 -13.65 -2.97
C VAL A 122 -1.87 -14.91 -3.70
N VAL A 123 -1.05 -15.33 -4.65
CA VAL A 123 -1.33 -16.47 -5.52
C VAL A 123 -0.11 -17.34 -5.70
N ASP A 124 -0.37 -18.63 -5.86
CA ASP A 124 0.61 -19.62 -6.23
C ASP A 124 0.57 -19.82 -7.75
N VAL A 125 1.75 -19.95 -8.36
CA VAL A 125 1.90 -20.10 -9.82
C VAL A 125 2.28 -21.54 -10.15
N ASN A 126 1.53 -22.14 -11.09
CA ASN A 126 1.69 -23.51 -11.60
C ASN A 126 1.56 -24.69 -10.60
N ASP A 127 1.81 -24.53 -9.30
CA ASP A 127 1.62 -25.58 -8.29
C ASP A 127 1.24 -25.04 -6.89
N PRO A 128 0.64 -25.87 -5.99
CA PRO A 128 0.25 -25.46 -4.64
C PRO A 128 1.21 -25.97 -3.52
N GLY A 129 2.40 -26.46 -3.87
CA GLY A 129 3.27 -27.23 -2.98
C GLY A 129 3.99 -26.38 -1.92
N ASN A 130 4.27 -25.12 -2.22
CA ASN A 130 4.94 -24.20 -1.31
C ASN A 130 4.08 -22.96 -1.05
N ASN A 131 3.63 -22.82 0.19
CA ASN A 131 2.70 -21.74 0.52
C ASN A 131 3.37 -20.36 0.46
N SER A 132 2.64 -19.41 -0.10
CA SER A 132 2.93 -17.99 -0.04
C SER A 132 1.87 -17.21 0.78
N GLY A 133 2.24 -16.02 1.27
CA GLY A 133 1.44 -15.23 2.19
C GLY A 133 1.61 -13.73 1.98
N LEU A 134 0.60 -12.97 2.40
CA LEU A 134 0.61 -11.50 2.35
C LEU A 134 0.08 -10.92 3.65
N LEU A 135 0.90 -10.10 4.30
CA LEU A 135 0.46 -9.25 5.41
C LEU A 135 0.20 -7.85 4.88
N ILE A 136 -0.91 -7.24 5.32
CA ILE A 136 -1.30 -5.86 5.03
C ILE A 136 -1.52 -5.15 6.36
N ASP A 137 -0.96 -3.95 6.49
CA ASP A 137 -1.12 -3.10 7.67
C ASP A 137 -1.22 -1.62 7.26
N ASN A 138 -1.58 -0.75 8.21
CA ASN A 138 -1.55 0.70 8.08
C ASN A 138 -2.30 1.23 6.84
N VAL A 139 -3.48 0.66 6.57
CA VAL A 139 -4.34 1.05 5.45
C VAL A 139 -5.02 2.38 5.78
N VAL A 140 -4.61 3.46 5.11
CA VAL A 140 -5.06 4.82 5.38
C VAL A 140 -5.49 5.49 4.06
N LEU A 141 -6.63 6.18 4.09
CA LEU A 141 -7.08 7.06 3.01
C LEU A 141 -7.02 8.50 3.53
N SER A 142 -6.23 9.35 2.88
CA SER A 142 -5.97 10.73 3.35
C SER A 142 -5.88 11.73 2.20
N LYS A 143 -6.07 13.03 2.47
CA LYS A 143 -5.80 14.08 1.47
C LYS A 143 -4.37 14.62 1.66
N PRO A 144 -3.63 14.89 0.56
CA PRO A 144 -2.29 15.48 0.62
C PRO A 144 -2.21 16.82 1.37
N SER A 145 -3.33 17.54 1.51
CA SER A 145 -3.40 18.83 2.21
C SER A 145 -3.79 18.74 3.69
N ASP A 146 -3.99 17.54 4.24
CA ASP A 146 -4.26 17.36 5.67
C ASP A 146 -2.99 17.50 6.53
N SER A 147 -1.84 17.86 5.93
CA SER A 147 -0.68 18.37 6.68
C SER A 147 -1.05 19.71 7.31
N VAL A 148 -1.31 19.67 8.62
CA VAL A 148 -1.61 20.80 9.50
C VAL A 148 -0.91 22.10 9.06
N PRO A 149 -1.64 23.18 8.73
CA PRO A 149 -1.04 24.50 8.62
C PRO A 149 -0.49 24.88 9.99
N GLU A 150 0.83 25.07 10.10
CA GLU A 150 1.43 25.75 11.25
C GLU A 150 0.66 27.05 11.49
N PRO A 151 0.21 27.36 12.72
CA PRO A 151 -0.49 28.60 12.98
C PRO A 151 0.44 29.75 12.60
N SER A 152 0.03 30.55 11.63
CA SER A 152 0.69 31.81 11.35
C SER A 152 0.68 32.64 12.63
N THR A 153 1.83 32.75 13.29
CA THR A 153 2.01 33.68 14.40
C THR A 153 1.98 35.08 13.79
N VAL A 154 0.77 35.61 13.57
CA VAL A 154 0.54 37.02 13.32
C VAL A 154 0.14 37.62 14.67
N LEU A 155 1.14 37.95 15.47
CA LEU A 155 1.01 38.96 16.52
C LEU A 155 1.87 40.15 16.09
N GLY A 156 1.23 41.10 15.42
CA GLY A 156 1.76 42.44 15.30
C GLY A 156 1.77 43.12 16.67
N ILE A 157 2.91 43.68 17.06
CA ILE A 157 2.94 44.90 17.87
C ILE A 157 3.61 45.98 17.03
N LEU A 158 2.88 47.09 16.91
CA LEU A 158 3.21 48.30 16.20
C LEU A 158 4.51 48.94 16.71
N VAL A 159 5.26 49.49 15.76
CA VAL A 159 6.33 50.46 15.96
C VAL A 159 5.76 51.75 16.56
N LEU A 160 6.32 52.21 17.68
CA LEU A 160 6.30 53.61 18.10
C LEU A 160 7.74 54.13 18.05
N GLY A 161 8.03 54.97 17.06
CA GLY A 161 9.28 55.73 17.00
C GLY A 161 9.18 57.05 17.77
N SER A 162 10.24 57.42 18.49
CA SER A 162 11.07 58.62 18.22
C SER A 162 11.86 59.12 19.45
N LEU A 163 13.13 59.47 19.17
CA LEU A 163 14.01 60.53 19.73
C LEU A 163 14.28 60.64 21.25
N GLY A 164 15.58 60.62 21.63
CA GLY A 164 16.00 61.16 22.93
C GLY A 164 17.46 61.03 23.38
N THR A 165 18.41 61.62 22.64
CA THR A 165 19.78 62.06 23.02
C THR A 165 20.79 61.14 23.74
N ILE A 166 21.98 61.08 23.14
CA ILE A 166 23.25 60.65 23.77
C ILE A 166 23.62 61.61 24.90
N ARG A 167 23.91 61.10 26.10
CA ARG A 167 24.76 61.78 27.09
C ARG A 167 25.97 60.91 27.43
N ARG A 168 27.10 61.31 26.87
CA ARG A 168 28.44 60.92 27.30
C ARG A 168 28.76 61.73 28.56
N LEU A 169 29.00 61.09 29.69
CA LEU A 169 29.70 61.71 30.81
C LEU A 169 30.82 60.79 31.29
N PHE A 170 32.03 61.33 31.18
CA PHE A 170 33.28 60.81 31.70
C PHE A 170 33.46 61.22 33.18
N ARG A 171 34.26 60.41 33.89
CA ARG A 171 34.97 60.66 35.18
C ARG A 171 34.12 60.56 36.47
N GLN A 172 34.65 60.01 37.57
CA GLN A 172 36.05 59.92 38.01
C GLN A 172 36.64 58.52 38.03
#